data_AF-Q1PUJ2-F1
#
_entry.id   AF-Q1PUJ2-F1
#
_cell.length_a   1.000
_cell.length_b   1.000
_cell.length_c   1.000
_cell.angle_alpha   90.00
_cell.angle_beta   90.00
_cell.angle_gamma   90.00
#
_symmetry.space_group_name_H-M   'P 1'
#
loop_
_entity.id
_entity.type
_entity.pdbx_description
1 polymer ?
#
loop_
_entity_poly.entity_id
_entity_poly.type
_entity_poly.pdbx_seq_one_letter_code
_entity_poly.pdbx_strand_id
1 'polypeptide(L)'
;MSTTSTTSLGSEITTDSFLTLFTTQMRYQDPLDPQDNSEFLSQLAQFTTLEQTSQQTEYLADLSSLDTASLQLDQIGIASGFIGKTITYSDDDGEGEYSGVVEGVKLEEDGTVSFVIDGESVSISNFIQVESTAATV
;
A
#
# COMPACT_ATOMS: atom_id res chain seq x y z
N MET A 1 -39.91 14.69 9.87
CA MET A 1 -38.82 14.11 10.69
C MET A 1 -37.56 14.88 10.34
N SER A 2 -36.91 15.51 11.32
CA SER A 2 -35.76 16.41 11.12
C SER A 2 -34.48 15.61 11.31
N THR A 3 -33.67 15.45 10.27
CA THR A 3 -32.32 14.89 10.37
C THR A 3 -31.37 16.03 10.73
N THR A 4 -30.97 16.10 12.00
CA THR A 4 -29.92 17.00 12.49
C THR A 4 -28.61 16.64 11.83
N SER A 5 -28.09 17.54 10.99
CA SER A 5 -26.71 17.49 10.51
C SER A 5 -25.77 17.73 11.69
N THR A 6 -25.06 16.70 12.13
CA THR A 6 -23.94 16.84 13.06
C THR A 6 -22.78 17.47 12.31
N THR A 7 -22.70 18.81 12.34
CA THR A 7 -21.52 19.53 11.88
C THR A 7 -20.33 19.08 12.73
N SER A 8 -19.42 18.32 12.13
CA SER A 8 -18.09 18.06 12.68
C SER A 8 -17.32 19.39 12.72
N LEU A 9 -17.32 20.03 13.89
CA LEU A 9 -16.58 21.26 14.19
C LEU A 9 -15.37 20.97 15.12
N GLY A 10 -14.87 19.74 15.11
CA GLY A 10 -14.05 19.23 16.23
C GLY A 10 -12.58 18.88 15.96
N SER A 11 -12.07 18.90 14.73
CA SER A 11 -10.77 18.22 14.44
C SER A 11 -9.61 19.09 13.97
N GLU A 12 -9.70 20.42 13.99
CA GLU A 12 -8.56 21.28 13.60
C GLU A 12 -8.32 22.40 14.62
N ILE A 13 -8.04 22.05 15.87
CA ILE A 13 -7.05 22.87 16.61
C ILE A 13 -5.69 22.37 16.11
N THR A 14 -5.27 22.89 14.97
CA THR A 14 -3.95 22.60 14.41
C THR A 14 -2.86 23.11 15.36
N THR A 15 -1.72 22.43 15.40
CA THR A 15 -0.51 22.86 16.09
C THR A 15 -0.19 24.35 15.85
N ASP A 16 -0.50 24.86 14.66
CA ASP A 16 -0.40 26.29 14.29
C ASP A 16 -1.32 27.23 15.08
N SER A 17 -2.57 26.84 15.32
CA SER A 17 -3.52 27.62 16.13
C SER A 17 -3.07 27.68 17.59
N PHE A 18 -2.45 26.60 18.09
CA PHE A 18 -1.86 26.56 19.41
C PHE A 18 -0.54 27.33 19.52
N LEU A 19 0.37 27.22 18.54
CA LEU A 19 1.63 28.00 18.51
C LEU A 19 1.35 29.51 18.44
N THR A 20 0.26 29.90 17.77
CA THR A 20 -0.22 31.28 17.73
C THR A 20 -0.77 31.74 19.08
N LEU A 21 -1.55 30.91 19.77
CA LEU A 21 -2.00 31.19 21.13
C LEU A 21 -0.82 31.22 22.12
N PHE A 22 0.18 30.35 21.96
CA PHE A 22 1.39 30.28 22.78
C PHE A 22 2.28 31.52 22.64
N THR A 23 2.55 31.97 21.41
CA THR A 23 3.28 33.24 21.18
C THR A 23 2.50 34.46 21.66
N THR A 24 1.16 34.40 21.60
CA THR A 24 0.29 35.46 22.15
C THR A 24 0.34 35.50 23.68
N GLN A 25 0.34 34.34 24.35
CA GLN A 25 0.46 34.25 25.81
C GLN A 25 1.86 34.62 26.31
N MET A 26 2.94 34.21 25.62
CA MET A 26 4.32 34.66 25.92
C MET A 26 4.49 36.19 25.83
N ARG A 27 3.71 36.87 24.99
CA ARG A 27 3.69 38.34 24.89
C ARG A 27 2.90 39.03 26.01
N TYR A 28 2.05 38.32 26.75
CA TYR A 28 1.08 38.90 27.70
C TYR A 28 1.10 38.27 29.11
N GLN A 29 1.93 37.27 29.39
CA GLN A 29 2.01 36.63 30.71
C GLN A 29 2.78 37.48 31.72
N ASP A 30 2.12 37.81 32.82
CA ASP A 30 2.74 38.32 34.05
C ASP A 30 3.52 37.15 34.72
N PRO A 31 4.80 37.32 35.10
CA PRO A 31 5.74 36.24 35.49
C PRO A 31 5.38 35.39 36.72
N LEU A 32 4.24 35.60 37.38
CA LEU A 32 3.95 35.04 38.70
C LEU A 32 3.18 33.70 38.73
N ASP A 33 2.67 33.17 37.62
CA ASP A 33 2.04 31.82 37.59
C ASP A 33 2.26 31.04 36.27
N PRO A 34 3.41 30.39 36.08
CA PRO A 34 3.75 29.63 34.87
C PRO A 34 3.30 28.15 34.86
N GLN A 35 2.61 27.65 35.88
CA GLN A 35 2.43 26.19 36.11
C GLN A 35 1.37 25.52 35.20
N ASP A 36 0.22 26.14 34.95
CA ASP A 36 -0.91 25.52 34.23
C ASP A 36 -0.62 25.29 32.73
N ASN A 37 0.12 26.20 32.11
CA ASN A 37 0.41 26.16 30.67
C ASN A 37 1.50 25.16 30.29
N SER A 38 2.36 24.74 31.22
CA SER A 38 3.46 23.80 30.96
C SER A 38 2.98 22.35 30.87
N GLU A 39 2.01 21.96 31.70
CA GLU A 39 1.46 20.59 31.71
C GLU A 39 0.60 20.33 30.47
N PHE A 40 -0.23 21.30 30.08
CA PHE A 40 -1.00 21.23 28.83
C PHE A 40 -0.10 21.21 27.59
N LEU A 41 0.98 22.00 27.57
CA LEU A 41 2.00 21.96 26.51
C LEU A 41 2.67 20.60 26.41
N SER A 42 2.98 19.98 27.55
CA SER A 42 3.59 18.66 27.59
C SER A 42 2.65 17.58 27.02
N GLN A 43 1.35 17.68 27.31
CA GLN A 43 0.32 16.79 26.76
C GLN A 43 0.09 17.03 25.26
N LEU A 44 0.08 18.28 24.81
CA LEU A 44 -0.07 18.59 23.39
C LEU A 44 1.16 18.17 22.58
N ALA A 45 2.38 18.38 23.10
CA ALA A 45 3.60 17.90 22.46
C ALA A 45 3.58 16.37 22.32
N GLN A 46 3.09 15.66 23.34
CA GLN A 46 2.88 14.21 23.27
C GLN A 46 1.84 13.85 22.22
N PHE A 47 0.70 14.54 22.17
CA PHE A 47 -0.35 14.29 21.16
C PHE A 47 0.14 14.55 19.74
N THR A 48 0.81 15.68 19.50
CA THR A 48 1.40 16.05 18.19
C THR A 48 2.43 15.02 17.74
N THR A 49 3.24 14.52 18.67
CA THR A 49 4.23 13.47 18.37
C THR A 49 3.55 12.16 18.00
N LEU A 50 2.47 11.77 18.70
CA LEU A 50 1.69 10.58 18.38
C LEU A 50 0.99 10.70 17.04
N GLU A 51 0.39 11.86 16.74
CA GLU A 51 -0.29 12.13 15.48
C GLU A 51 0.71 12.11 14.31
N GLN A 52 1.89 12.72 14.48
CA GLN A 52 2.96 12.66 13.48
C GLN A 52 3.49 11.24 13.28
N THR A 53 3.60 10.44 14.34
CA THR A 53 3.99 9.03 14.25
C THR A 53 2.93 8.20 13.52
N SER A 54 1.65 8.46 13.80
CA SER A 54 0.53 7.81 13.11
C SER A 54 0.53 8.14 11.62
N GLN A 55 0.66 9.42 11.26
CA GLN A 55 0.79 9.87 9.88
C GLN A 55 1.98 9.22 9.18
N GLN A 56 3.14 9.16 9.84
CA GLN A 56 4.32 8.50 9.28
C GLN A 56 4.07 7.01 9.01
N THR A 57 3.36 6.32 9.92
CA THR A 57 3.01 4.91 9.74
C THR A 57 2.08 4.71 8.53
N GLU A 58 1.11 5.60 8.35
CA GLU A 58 0.20 5.59 7.20
C GLU A 58 0.96 5.83 5.88
N TYR A 59 1.84 6.84 5.83
CA TYR A 59 2.70 7.08 4.67
C TYR A 59 3.59 5.87 4.32
N LEU A 60 4.12 5.17 5.33
CA LEU A 60 4.92 3.97 5.10
C LEU A 60 4.07 2.80 4.55
N ALA A 61 2.83 2.65 5.04
CA ALA A 61 1.89 1.66 4.52
C ALA A 61 1.55 1.95 3.05
N ASP A 62 1.24 3.20 2.72
CA ASP A 62 0.97 3.65 1.36
C ASP A 62 2.16 3.38 0.43
N LEU A 63 3.37 3.72 0.86
CA LEU A 63 4.58 3.48 0.08
C LEU A 63 4.79 1.98 -0.18
N SER A 64 4.54 1.12 0.80
CA SER A 64 4.63 -0.34 0.63
C SER A 64 3.61 -0.88 -0.38
N SER A 65 2.40 -0.29 -0.41
CA SER A 65 1.37 -0.65 -1.37
C SER A 65 1.75 -0.27 -2.80
N LEU A 66 2.35 0.91 -2.98
CA LEU A 66 2.81 1.41 -4.27
C LEU A 66 3.94 0.54 -4.83
N ASP A 67 4.89 0.15 -3.98
CA ASP A 67 5.99 -0.74 -4.36
C ASP A 67 5.47 -2.11 -4.81
N THR A 68 4.52 -2.68 -4.05
CA THR A 68 3.86 -3.94 -4.40
C THR A 68 3.14 -3.87 -5.75
N ALA A 69 2.39 -2.80 -6.01
CA ALA A 69 1.69 -2.60 -7.28
C ALA A 69 2.65 -2.45 -8.46
N SER A 70 3.80 -1.78 -8.27
CA SER A 70 4.83 -1.66 -9.30
C SER A 70 5.43 -3.02 -9.64
N LEU A 71 5.79 -3.82 -8.64
CA LEU A 71 6.34 -5.16 -8.84
C LEU A 71 5.35 -6.10 -9.54
N GLN A 72 4.05 -5.96 -9.24
CA GLN A 72 2.99 -6.72 -9.93
C GLN A 72 2.90 -6.33 -11.40
N LEU A 73 2.95 -5.03 -11.72
CA LEU A 73 2.91 -4.57 -13.11
C LEU A 73 4.11 -5.06 -13.92
N ASP A 74 5.31 -5.04 -13.33
CA ASP A 74 6.51 -5.58 -13.96
C ASP A 74 6.40 -7.08 -14.22
N GLN A 75 5.89 -7.85 -13.25
CA GLN A 75 5.64 -9.28 -13.41
C GLN A 75 4.61 -9.56 -14.51
N ILE A 76 3.51 -8.80 -14.57
CA ILE A 76 2.52 -8.91 -15.66
C ILE A 76 3.18 -8.57 -17.01
N GLY A 77 4.02 -7.54 -17.08
CA GLY A 77 4.72 -7.15 -18.30
C GLY A 77 5.66 -8.25 -18.82
N ILE A 78 6.46 -8.83 -17.92
CA ILE A 78 7.35 -9.95 -18.22
C ILE A 78 6.54 -11.17 -18.65
N ALA A 79 5.52 -11.56 -17.87
CA ALA A 79 4.64 -12.69 -18.14
C ALA A 79 3.89 -12.53 -19.48
N SER A 80 3.48 -11.31 -19.83
CA SER A 80 2.81 -11.01 -21.09
C SER A 80 3.67 -11.33 -22.31
N GLY A 81 5.01 -11.28 -22.16
CA GLY A 81 5.96 -11.69 -23.20
C GLY A 81 5.94 -13.19 -23.51
N PHE A 82 5.33 -14.01 -22.65
CA PHE A 82 5.19 -15.46 -22.84
C PHE A 82 3.89 -15.84 -23.53
N ILE A 83 2.93 -14.92 -23.70
CA ILE A 83 1.67 -15.20 -24.40
C ILE A 83 1.98 -15.69 -25.83
N GLY A 84 1.38 -16.82 -26.19
CA GLY A 84 1.59 -17.53 -27.44
C GLY A 84 2.84 -18.41 -27.49
N LYS A 85 3.64 -18.46 -26.41
CA LYS A 85 4.76 -19.39 -26.28
C LYS A 85 4.31 -20.66 -25.55
N THR A 86 4.98 -21.76 -25.85
CA THR A 86 4.83 -22.99 -25.09
C THR A 86 5.74 -22.93 -23.86
N ILE A 87 5.19 -23.20 -22.69
CA ILE A 87 5.94 -23.29 -21.44
C ILE A 87 5.81 -24.69 -20.84
N THR A 88 6.82 -25.08 -20.07
CA THR A 88 6.79 -26.26 -19.20
C THR A 88 6.62 -25.79 -17.76
N TYR A 89 5.68 -26.41 -17.06
CA TYR A 89 5.34 -26.07 -15.68
C TYR A 89 5.10 -27.33 -14.86
N SER A 90 5.22 -27.20 -13.53
CA SER A 90 4.93 -28.30 -12.61
C SER A 90 3.53 -28.21 -12.00
N ASP A 91 3.05 -29.33 -11.46
CA ASP A 91 1.95 -29.32 -10.50
C ASP A 91 2.34 -28.57 -9.21
N ASP A 92 1.36 -28.24 -8.37
CA ASP A 92 1.57 -27.60 -7.06
C ASP A 92 2.43 -28.45 -6.11
N ASP A 93 2.38 -29.78 -6.26
CA ASP A 93 3.22 -30.71 -5.49
C ASP A 93 4.63 -30.90 -6.09
N GLY A 94 4.90 -30.37 -7.29
CA GLY A 94 6.20 -30.51 -7.98
C GLY A 94 6.48 -31.91 -8.56
N GLU A 95 5.53 -32.84 -8.47
CA GLU A 95 5.70 -34.26 -8.82
C GLU A 95 5.27 -34.61 -10.26
N GLY A 96 5.09 -33.61 -11.12
CA GLY A 96 4.75 -33.79 -12.54
C GLY A 96 5.10 -32.57 -13.38
N GLU A 97 5.53 -32.79 -14.63
CA GLU A 97 5.80 -31.75 -15.62
C GLU A 97 4.73 -31.78 -16.72
N TYR A 98 4.19 -30.61 -17.02
CA TYR A 98 3.18 -30.38 -18.05
C TYR A 98 3.66 -29.33 -19.02
N SER A 99 3.10 -29.31 -20.22
CA SER A 99 3.44 -28.31 -21.23
C SER A 99 2.19 -27.82 -21.93
N GLY A 100 2.13 -26.52 -22.17
CA GLY A 100 1.00 -25.87 -22.83
C GLY A 100 1.35 -24.49 -23.34
N VAL A 101 0.48 -23.96 -24.21
CA VAL A 101 0.65 -22.61 -24.77
C VAL A 101 0.03 -21.61 -23.81
N VAL A 102 0.76 -20.54 -23.47
CA VAL A 102 0.22 -19.46 -22.66
C VAL A 102 -0.81 -18.68 -23.49
N GLU A 103 -2.06 -18.71 -23.07
CA GLU A 103 -3.17 -18.00 -23.71
C GLU A 103 -3.32 -16.58 -23.13
N GLY A 104 -2.91 -16.38 -21.88
CA GLY A 104 -3.01 -15.11 -21.20
C GLY A 104 -2.26 -15.06 -19.88
N VAL A 105 -2.39 -13.93 -19.20
CA VAL A 105 -1.81 -13.67 -17.88
C VAL A 105 -2.92 -13.11 -16.99
N LYS A 106 -2.97 -13.56 -15.74
CA LYS A 106 -3.96 -13.15 -14.76
C LYS A 106 -3.29 -12.70 -13.47
N LEU A 107 -3.82 -11.65 -12.86
CA LEU A 107 -3.50 -11.27 -11.49
C LEU A 107 -4.55 -11.94 -10.59
N GLU A 108 -4.08 -12.80 -9.69
CA GLU A 108 -4.91 -13.50 -8.72
C GLU A 108 -5.27 -12.59 -7.54
N GLU A 109 -6.28 -12.97 -6.75
CA GLU A 109 -6.75 -12.16 -5.61
C GLU A 109 -5.70 -12.00 -4.51
N ASP A 110 -4.76 -12.95 -4.40
CA ASP A 110 -3.62 -12.89 -3.49
C ASP A 110 -2.48 -11.97 -3.98
N GLY A 111 -2.65 -11.36 -5.16
CA GLY A 111 -1.68 -10.46 -5.76
C GLY A 111 -0.54 -11.17 -6.50
N THR A 112 -0.61 -12.50 -6.66
CA THR A 112 0.34 -13.25 -7.50
C THR A 112 -0.09 -13.22 -8.97
N VAL A 113 0.88 -13.36 -9.86
CA VAL A 113 0.64 -13.40 -11.30
C VAL A 113 0.69 -14.86 -11.76
N SER A 114 -0.30 -15.28 -12.54
CA SER A 114 -0.44 -16.62 -13.11
C SER A 114 -0.52 -16.57 -14.64
N PHE A 115 -0.03 -17.63 -15.29
CA PHE A 115 -0.29 -17.90 -16.69
C PHE A 115 -1.66 -18.56 -16.84
N VAL A 116 -2.36 -18.27 -17.94
CA VAL A 116 -3.58 -18.99 -18.33
C VAL A 116 -3.21 -19.96 -19.44
N ILE A 117 -3.42 -21.26 -19.22
CA ILE A 117 -3.10 -22.34 -20.14
C ILE A 117 -4.31 -23.27 -20.21
N ASP A 118 -4.88 -23.47 -21.41
CA ASP A 118 -6.11 -24.26 -21.61
C ASP A 118 -7.28 -23.84 -20.68
N GLY A 119 -7.36 -22.54 -20.38
CA GLY A 119 -8.33 -21.97 -19.44
C GLY A 119 -8.03 -22.18 -17.95
N GLU A 120 -6.94 -22.86 -17.58
CA GLU A 120 -6.51 -23.07 -16.20
C GLU A 120 -5.42 -22.06 -15.78
N SER A 121 -5.50 -21.57 -14.55
CA SER A 121 -4.50 -20.67 -13.97
C SER A 121 -3.34 -21.48 -13.42
N VAL A 122 -2.13 -21.26 -13.97
CA VAL A 122 -0.88 -21.87 -13.52
C VAL A 122 0.01 -20.79 -12.92
N SER A 123 0.43 -20.96 -11.67
CA SER A 123 1.29 -19.98 -11.00
C SER A 123 2.65 -19.84 -11.68
N ILE A 124 3.18 -18.61 -11.77
CA ILE A 124 4.55 -18.36 -12.25
C ILE A 124 5.58 -19.11 -11.38
N SER A 125 5.29 -19.38 -10.10
CA SER A 125 6.19 -20.15 -9.23
C SER A 125 6.43 -21.57 -9.73
N ASN A 126 5.49 -22.13 -10.49
CA ASN A 126 5.57 -23.49 -11.05
C ASN A 126 6.22 -23.49 -12.45
N PHE A 127 6.65 -22.33 -12.97
CA PHE A 127 7.31 -22.22 -14.27
C PHE A 127 8.71 -22.84 -14.23
N ILE A 128 9.01 -23.69 -15.22
CA ILE A 128 10.32 -24.35 -15.35
C ILE A 128 11.07 -23.81 -16.57
N GLN A 129 10.42 -23.80 -17.74
CA GLN A 129 11.07 -23.46 -19.00
C GLN A 129 10.09 -22.85 -20.01
N VAL A 130 10.61 -22.00 -20.90
CA VAL A 130 9.90 -21.57 -22.12
C VAL A 130 10.57 -22.16 -23.36
N GLU A 131 9.76 -22.71 -24.26
CA GLU A 131 10.18 -23.12 -25.59
C GLU A 131 9.70 -22.10 -26.63
N SER A 132 10.59 -21.76 -27.57
CA SER A 132 10.20 -20.94 -28.71
C SER A 132 9.66 -21.86 -29.79
N THR A 133 8.34 -21.95 -29.94
CA THR A 133 7.73 -22.61 -31.10
C THR A 133 8.18 -21.87 -32.36
N ALA A 134 9.05 -22.50 -33.16
CA ALA A 134 9.42 -22.00 -34.47
C ALA A 134 8.16 -22.00 -35.34
N ALA A 135 7.74 -20.83 -35.81
CA ALA A 135 6.67 -20.72 -36.79
C ALA A 135 7.03 -21.63 -37.98
N THR A 136 6.23 -22.67 -38.21
CA THR A 136 6.37 -23.49 -39.41
C THR A 136 5.90 -22.61 -40.57
N VAL A 137 6.85 -22.19 -41.41
CA VAL A 137 6.64 -21.39 -42.62
C VAL A 137 5.92 -22.21 -43.68
#